data_AF-A0A6I8M1C1-F1
#
_entry.id   AF-A0A6I8M1C1-F1
#
_cell.length_a   1.000
_cell.length_b   1.000
_cell.length_c   1.000
_cell.angle_alpha   90.00
_cell.angle_beta   90.00
_cell.angle_gamma   90.00
#
_symmetry.space_group_name_H-M   'P 1'
#
loop_
_entity.id
_entity.type
_entity.pdbx_description
1 polymer ?
#
loop_
_entity_poly.entity_id
_entity_poly.type
_entity_poly.pdbx_seq_one_letter_code
_entity_poly.pdbx_strand_id
1 'polypeptide(L)'
;MPARSTTRRLSLLRRWARAIGHRLTVRHQRSPNRTGTRHHVGVPQHPVTRRSAEALAALIRAGWNVHHPPYGYTTMTVGEAAASRRGNPRTRLTPDPRRALVVQAIFYWRAVTGLSVERITARLDADPDRYPPPGTHTSWPPTGVTAILTNLKYTGYQAVGTRDEHGALRPAEHWVLSDLPAHRALITPALFWAAQSPATSVRRIPHRLLTPDHDHTTGHNREETP
;
A
#
# COMPACT_ATOMS: atom_id res chain seq x y z
N MET A 1 -12.28 11.40 -33.17
CA MET A 1 -10.92 11.88 -32.82
C MET A 1 -10.91 12.45 -31.39
N PRO A 2 -10.53 11.70 -30.34
CA PRO A 2 -10.23 12.30 -29.04
C PRO A 2 -8.84 11.86 -28.51
N ALA A 3 -7.81 12.67 -28.76
CA ALA A 3 -6.46 12.48 -28.22
C ALA A 3 -6.06 13.56 -27.18
N ARG A 4 -7.02 14.38 -26.72
CA ARG A 4 -6.72 15.59 -25.91
C ARG A 4 -7.00 15.45 -24.39
N SER A 5 -7.56 14.33 -23.91
CA SER A 5 -7.92 14.16 -22.48
C SER A 5 -6.86 13.45 -21.63
N THR A 6 -5.97 12.66 -22.24
CA THR A 6 -5.04 11.76 -21.55
C THR A 6 -3.81 12.49 -20.97
N THR A 7 -3.32 13.51 -21.66
CA THR A 7 -2.11 14.28 -21.29
C THR A 7 -2.30 15.11 -20.01
N ARG A 8 -3.54 15.49 -19.66
CA ARG A 8 -3.84 16.27 -18.44
C ARG A 8 -3.67 15.46 -17.15
N ARG A 9 -3.97 14.15 -17.13
CA ARG A 9 -3.99 13.34 -15.89
C ARG A 9 -2.59 12.91 -15.39
N LEU A 10 -1.65 12.65 -16.29
CA LEU A 10 -0.24 12.40 -15.95
C LEU A 10 0.47 13.66 -15.43
N SER A 11 0.12 14.80 -16.01
CA SER A 11 0.61 16.10 -15.54
C SER A 11 0.15 16.39 -14.12
N LEU A 12 -1.03 15.91 -13.70
CA LEU A 12 -1.50 16.04 -12.34
C LEU A 12 -0.68 15.15 -11.41
N LEU A 13 -0.52 13.84 -11.65
CA LEU A 13 0.31 13.00 -10.75
C LEU A 13 1.77 13.45 -10.64
N ARG A 14 2.42 13.89 -11.73
CA ARG A 14 3.80 14.41 -11.70
C ARG A 14 3.91 15.83 -11.11
N ARG A 15 2.87 16.66 -11.21
CA ARG A 15 2.83 18.02 -10.62
C ARG A 15 2.39 17.96 -9.16
N TRP A 16 1.55 16.98 -8.78
CA TRP A 16 1.15 16.65 -7.41
C TRP A 16 2.30 15.97 -6.64
N ALA A 17 3.03 15.05 -7.26
CA ALA A 17 4.25 14.45 -6.67
C ALA A 17 5.34 15.50 -6.42
N ARG A 18 5.52 16.46 -7.36
CA ARG A 18 6.45 17.59 -7.18
C ARG A 18 5.97 18.60 -6.15
N ALA A 19 4.70 18.97 -6.13
CA ALA A 19 4.17 20.00 -5.22
C ALA A 19 4.10 19.55 -3.74
N ILE A 20 3.88 18.25 -3.47
CA ILE A 20 3.82 17.70 -2.10
C ILE A 20 5.18 17.15 -1.66
N GLY A 21 5.97 16.58 -2.59
CA GLY A 21 7.34 16.14 -2.32
C GLY A 21 8.22 17.28 -1.79
N HIS A 22 8.10 18.48 -2.36
CA HIS A 22 8.87 19.66 -1.94
C HIS A 22 8.56 20.16 -0.52
N ARG A 23 7.36 19.87 0.02
CA ARG A 23 6.97 20.27 1.39
C ARG A 23 7.49 19.30 2.45
N LEU A 24 7.88 18.07 2.07
CA LEU A 24 8.40 17.06 3.00
C LEU A 24 9.94 16.97 2.98
N THR A 25 10.62 17.49 1.94
CA THR A 25 12.09 17.55 1.88
C THR A 25 12.69 18.46 2.96
N VAL A 26 11.95 19.48 3.42
CA VAL A 26 12.45 20.47 4.38
C VAL A 26 12.41 19.97 5.84
N ARG A 27 11.63 18.93 6.17
CA ARG A 27 11.41 18.53 7.57
C ARG A 27 12.23 17.33 8.05
N HIS A 28 12.89 16.59 7.15
CA HIS A 28 13.69 15.42 7.51
C HIS A 28 15.21 15.68 7.60
N GLN A 29 15.67 16.92 7.45
CA GLN A 29 17.03 17.30 7.84
C GLN A 29 17.13 17.49 9.36
N ARG A 30 17.11 16.40 10.11
CA ARG A 30 17.79 16.29 11.42
C ARG A 30 18.04 14.82 11.76
N SER A 31 19.32 14.50 11.87
CA SER A 31 19.96 13.20 12.16
C SER A 31 19.52 12.59 13.51
N PRO A 32 19.79 11.29 13.82
CA PRO A 32 21.14 10.88 14.22
C PRO A 32 21.59 9.45 13.85
N ASN A 33 22.90 9.25 13.94
CA ASN A 33 23.63 8.00 14.15
C ASN A 33 22.88 6.98 15.03
N ARG A 34 22.88 5.70 14.60
CA ARG A 34 23.17 4.54 15.47
C ARG A 34 23.49 3.30 14.65
N THR A 35 24.69 2.78 14.88
CA THR A 35 25.20 1.47 14.49
C THR A 35 24.40 0.35 15.16
N GLY A 36 24.02 -0.65 14.37
CA GLY A 36 23.33 -1.84 14.84
C GLY A 36 23.28 -2.88 13.73
N THR A 37 24.36 -3.64 13.60
CA THR A 37 24.52 -4.72 12.62
C THR A 37 23.52 -5.84 12.91
N ARG A 38 22.67 -6.20 11.94
CA ARG A 38 21.95 -7.48 11.94
C ARG A 38 21.91 -8.06 10.53
N HIS A 39 22.46 -9.26 10.42
CA HIS A 39 22.53 -10.03 9.18
C HIS A 39 21.14 -10.52 8.78
N HIS A 40 20.63 -10.04 7.65
CA HIS A 40 19.59 -10.72 6.88
C HIS A 40 20.23 -11.31 5.63
N VAL A 41 20.01 -12.61 5.42
CA VAL A 41 20.38 -13.34 4.21
C VAL A 41 19.57 -12.74 3.05
N GLY A 42 20.16 -11.78 2.36
CA GLY A 42 19.62 -11.19 1.15
C GLY A 42 19.73 -12.18 0.00
N VAL A 43 18.65 -12.34 -0.77
CA VAL A 43 18.70 -12.98 -2.09
C VAL A 43 19.78 -12.25 -2.92
N PRO A 44 20.76 -12.94 -3.53
CA PRO A 44 21.78 -12.29 -4.32
C PRO A 44 21.13 -11.52 -5.49
N GLN A 45 21.19 -10.18 -5.42
CA GLN A 45 20.82 -9.33 -6.56
C GLN A 45 22.02 -9.33 -7.50
N HIS A 46 21.99 -10.15 -8.55
CA HIS A 46 22.98 -10.04 -9.62
C HIS A 46 22.85 -8.66 -10.30
N PRO A 47 23.95 -7.99 -10.67
CA PRO A 47 23.89 -6.69 -11.32
C PRO A 47 23.12 -6.81 -12.64
N VAL A 48 21.95 -6.18 -12.68
CA VAL A 48 21.13 -6.08 -13.88
C VAL A 48 21.88 -5.18 -14.86
N THR A 49 22.24 -5.71 -16.03
CA THR A 49 22.84 -4.89 -17.09
C THR A 49 21.93 -3.69 -17.43
N ARG A 50 22.52 -2.57 -17.88
CA ARG A 50 21.74 -1.40 -18.31
C ARG A 50 20.64 -1.77 -19.32
N ARG A 51 20.96 -2.65 -20.28
CA ARG A 51 20.03 -3.11 -21.32
C ARG A 51 18.85 -3.89 -20.75
N SER A 52 19.08 -4.77 -19.76
CA SER A 52 18.00 -5.49 -19.10
C SER A 52 17.17 -4.57 -18.22
N ALA A 53 17.77 -3.58 -17.55
CA ALA A 53 17.05 -2.56 -16.80
C ALA A 53 16.14 -1.71 -17.70
N GLU A 54 16.62 -1.29 -18.86
CA GLU A 54 15.83 -0.57 -19.87
C GLU A 54 14.67 -1.40 -20.41
N ALA A 55 14.89 -2.69 -20.70
CA ALA A 55 13.84 -3.59 -21.14
C ALA A 55 12.75 -3.79 -20.07
N LEU A 56 13.14 -3.95 -18.80
CA LEU A 56 12.20 -3.99 -17.67
C LEU A 56 11.41 -2.67 -17.57
N ALA A 57 12.09 -1.53 -17.71
CA ALA A 57 11.45 -0.23 -17.66
C ALA A 57 10.41 -0.05 -18.78
N ALA A 58 10.70 -0.51 -20.00
CA ALA A 58 9.76 -0.47 -21.12
C ALA A 58 8.49 -1.29 -20.83
N LEU A 59 8.63 -2.47 -20.22
CA LEU A 59 7.48 -3.30 -19.83
C LEU A 59 6.63 -2.63 -18.76
N ILE A 60 7.25 -2.03 -17.76
CA ILE A 60 6.56 -1.27 -16.71
C ILE A 60 5.82 -0.07 -17.31
N ARG A 61 6.46 0.70 -18.21
CA ARG A 61 5.83 1.83 -18.91
C ARG A 61 4.58 1.41 -19.69
N ALA A 62 4.64 0.25 -20.35
CA ALA A 62 3.50 -0.37 -21.04
C ALA A 62 2.44 -0.98 -20.10
N GLY A 63 2.65 -0.97 -18.79
CA GLY A 63 1.70 -1.44 -17.79
C GLY A 63 1.70 -2.95 -17.57
N TRP A 64 2.74 -3.67 -18.00
CA TRP A 64 2.86 -5.10 -17.74
C TRP A 64 3.28 -5.38 -16.30
N ASN A 65 2.74 -6.46 -15.72
CA ASN A 65 3.27 -6.97 -14.47
C ASN A 65 4.54 -7.79 -14.73
N VAL A 66 5.63 -7.45 -14.04
CA VAL A 66 6.96 -8.06 -14.24
C VAL A 66 7.46 -8.79 -12.99
N HIS A 67 6.83 -8.54 -11.85
CA HIS A 67 7.22 -9.11 -10.55
C HIS A 67 6.05 -9.88 -9.94
N HIS A 68 6.30 -10.55 -8.81
CA HIS A 68 5.22 -11.16 -8.03
C HIS A 68 4.09 -10.15 -7.76
N PRO A 69 2.80 -10.53 -7.90
CA PRO A 69 1.69 -9.65 -7.60
C PRO A 69 1.75 -9.20 -6.12
N PRO A 70 1.59 -7.89 -5.83
CA PRO A 70 1.51 -7.44 -4.45
C PRO A 70 0.24 -7.95 -3.77
N TYR A 71 0.26 -8.07 -2.44
CA TYR A 71 -0.90 -8.50 -1.64
C TYR A 71 -2.17 -7.73 -2.03
N GLY A 72 -3.32 -8.41 -2.13
CA GLY A 72 -4.56 -7.78 -2.63
C GLY A 72 -4.71 -7.78 -4.15
N TYR A 73 -3.71 -8.23 -4.90
CA TYR A 73 -3.83 -8.55 -6.32
C TYR A 73 -3.41 -10.00 -6.61
N THR A 74 -3.92 -10.53 -7.71
CA THR A 74 -3.43 -11.71 -8.41
C THR A 74 -3.03 -11.35 -9.84
N THR A 75 -2.47 -12.29 -10.60
CA THR A 75 -2.12 -12.10 -12.01
C THR A 75 -3.18 -12.69 -12.92
N MET A 76 -3.54 -11.93 -13.95
CA MET A 76 -4.35 -12.39 -15.08
C MET A 76 -3.48 -12.45 -16.32
N THR A 77 -3.45 -13.60 -16.97
CA THR A 77 -2.74 -13.79 -18.23
C THR A 77 -3.46 -13.06 -19.36
N VAL A 78 -2.73 -12.26 -20.12
CA VAL A 78 -3.21 -11.63 -21.34
C VAL A 78 -2.78 -12.51 -22.51
N GLY A 79 -3.70 -12.76 -23.44
CA GLY A 79 -3.61 -13.80 -24.47
C GLY A 79 -2.35 -13.79 -25.34
N GLU A 80 -2.19 -14.85 -26.14
CA GLU A 80 -0.97 -15.23 -26.87
C GLU A 80 -0.34 -14.10 -27.69
N ALA A 81 -1.13 -13.22 -28.30
CA ALA A 81 -0.64 -12.06 -29.05
C ALA A 81 0.24 -11.10 -28.23
N ALA A 82 0.10 -11.09 -26.90
CA ALA A 82 0.92 -10.29 -26.00
C ALA A 82 2.19 -11.02 -25.51
N ALA A 83 2.37 -12.31 -25.81
CA ALA A 83 3.47 -13.11 -25.28
C ALA A 83 4.84 -12.48 -25.59
N SER A 84 5.80 -12.74 -24.70
CA SER A 84 7.18 -12.34 -24.95
C SER A 84 7.74 -13.06 -26.18
N ARG A 85 8.84 -12.55 -26.76
CA ARG A 85 9.57 -13.24 -27.84
C ARG A 85 9.96 -14.70 -27.50
N ARG A 86 10.05 -15.04 -26.21
CA ARG A 86 10.32 -16.40 -25.71
C ARG A 86 9.04 -17.22 -25.44
N GLY A 87 7.87 -16.78 -25.91
CA GLY A 87 6.59 -17.46 -25.70
C GLY A 87 5.99 -17.27 -24.30
N ASN A 88 6.72 -16.73 -23.33
CA ASN A 88 6.17 -16.52 -21.99
C ASN A 88 4.99 -15.54 -22.02
N PRO A 89 3.83 -15.92 -21.48
CA PRO A 89 2.65 -15.09 -21.54
C PRO A 89 2.80 -13.87 -20.64
N ARG A 90 2.19 -12.75 -21.03
CA ARG A 90 2.24 -11.51 -20.23
C ARG A 90 1.10 -11.50 -19.23
N THR A 91 1.35 -10.88 -18.08
CA THR A 91 0.33 -10.76 -17.04
C THR A 91 0.01 -9.32 -16.72
N ARG A 92 -1.24 -9.08 -16.33
CA ARG A 92 -1.71 -7.86 -15.66
C ARG A 92 -2.16 -8.18 -14.25
N LEU A 93 -2.21 -7.16 -13.40
CA LEU A 93 -2.76 -7.33 -12.06
C LEU A 93 -4.29 -7.25 -12.12
N THR A 94 -4.94 -8.12 -11.36
CA THR A 94 -6.38 -8.07 -11.11
C THR A 94 -6.64 -8.18 -9.60
N PRO A 95 -7.60 -7.44 -9.03
CA PRO A 95 -7.88 -7.52 -7.59
C PRO A 95 -8.16 -8.94 -7.13
N ASP A 96 -7.55 -9.32 -6.01
CA ASP A 96 -7.90 -10.55 -5.29
C ASP A 96 -9.22 -10.30 -4.53
N PRO A 97 -10.26 -11.15 -4.72
CA PRO A 97 -11.57 -10.90 -4.15
C PRO A 97 -11.58 -10.86 -2.61
N ARG A 98 -10.69 -11.61 -1.94
CA ARG A 98 -10.59 -11.66 -0.48
C ARG A 98 -9.64 -10.59 0.05
N ARG A 99 -8.46 -10.45 -0.57
CA ARG A 99 -7.35 -9.63 -0.05
C ARG A 99 -7.42 -8.16 -0.46
N ALA A 100 -8.13 -7.82 -1.54
CA ALA A 100 -8.24 -6.44 -2.01
C ALA A 100 -8.94 -5.52 -1.00
N LEU A 101 -9.93 -6.04 -0.27
CA LEU A 101 -10.64 -5.29 0.77
C LEU A 101 -9.75 -5.01 1.99
N VAL A 102 -8.84 -5.93 2.31
CA VAL A 102 -7.87 -5.76 3.40
C VAL A 102 -6.93 -4.59 3.13
N VAL A 103 -6.43 -4.46 1.89
CA VAL A 103 -5.60 -3.31 1.49
C VAL A 103 -6.36 -1.99 1.65
N GLN A 104 -7.62 -1.95 1.21
CA GLN A 104 -8.47 -0.76 1.36
C GLN A 104 -8.65 -0.38 2.84
N ALA A 105 -8.88 -1.37 3.72
CA ALA A 105 -9.00 -1.16 5.16
C ALA A 105 -7.69 -0.61 5.76
N ILE A 106 -6.53 -1.17 5.39
CA ILE A 106 -5.21 -0.70 5.85
C ILE A 106 -5.00 0.77 5.49
N PHE A 107 -5.25 1.16 4.23
CA PHE A 107 -5.11 2.55 3.81
C PHE A 107 -6.12 3.47 4.48
N TYR A 108 -7.37 3.03 4.63
CA TYR A 108 -8.40 3.80 5.33
C TYR A 108 -8.01 4.06 6.79
N TRP A 109 -7.62 3.02 7.53
CA TRP A 109 -7.23 3.16 8.93
C TRP A 109 -6.02 4.07 9.08
N ARG A 110 -5.02 3.91 8.21
CA ARG A 110 -3.85 4.78 8.24
C ARG A 110 -4.22 6.23 7.92
N ALA A 111 -4.84 6.49 6.78
CA ALA A 111 -5.06 7.84 6.28
C ALA A 111 -6.17 8.61 7.02
N VAL A 112 -7.26 7.93 7.37
CA VAL A 112 -8.47 8.56 7.90
C VAL A 112 -8.50 8.51 9.43
N THR A 113 -8.11 7.39 10.02
CA THR A 113 -8.16 7.21 11.49
C THR A 113 -6.81 7.44 12.19
N GLY A 114 -5.73 7.59 11.43
CA GLY A 114 -4.40 7.88 11.97
C GLY A 114 -3.74 6.72 12.71
N LEU A 115 -4.16 5.47 12.48
CA LEU A 115 -3.55 4.32 13.16
C LEU A 115 -2.09 4.13 12.73
N SER A 116 -1.24 3.84 13.73
CA SER A 116 0.15 3.45 13.49
C SER A 116 0.23 2.08 12.84
N VAL A 117 1.40 1.73 12.28
CA VAL A 117 1.62 0.41 11.66
C VAL A 117 1.36 -0.70 12.68
N GLU A 118 1.84 -0.54 13.90
CA GLU A 118 1.72 -1.51 14.99
C GLU A 118 0.25 -1.74 15.36
N ARG A 119 -0.54 -0.67 15.43
CA ARG A 119 -1.99 -0.75 15.72
C ARG A 119 -2.78 -1.36 14.57
N ILE A 120 -2.39 -1.09 13.33
CA ILE A 120 -2.96 -1.75 12.16
C ILE A 120 -2.65 -3.25 12.20
N THR A 121 -1.39 -3.64 12.43
CA THR A 121 -0.97 -5.04 12.55
C THR A 121 -1.77 -5.77 13.61
N ALA A 122 -1.82 -5.23 14.83
CA ALA A 122 -2.58 -5.85 15.93
C ALA A 122 -4.08 -6.00 15.59
N ARG A 123 -4.65 -5.04 14.86
CA ARG A 123 -6.05 -5.11 14.42
C ARG A 123 -6.27 -6.19 13.35
N LEU A 124 -5.31 -6.40 12.45
CA LEU A 124 -5.38 -7.45 11.44
C LEU A 124 -5.24 -8.83 12.10
N ASP A 125 -4.32 -8.97 13.06
CA ASP A 125 -4.08 -10.23 13.78
C ASP A 125 -5.24 -10.67 14.68
N ALA A 126 -6.09 -9.73 15.11
CA ALA A 126 -7.26 -10.05 15.92
C ALA A 126 -8.35 -10.84 15.15
N ASP A 127 -8.31 -10.86 13.82
CA ASP A 127 -9.30 -11.54 12.98
C ASP A 127 -8.63 -12.05 11.68
N PRO A 128 -7.84 -13.14 11.74
CA PRO A 128 -7.08 -13.66 10.61
C PRO A 128 -7.96 -14.28 9.51
N ASP A 129 -9.19 -14.71 9.84
CA ASP A 129 -10.13 -15.22 8.86
C ASP A 129 -10.62 -14.11 7.93
N ARG A 130 -10.93 -12.95 8.49
CA ARG A 130 -11.28 -11.75 7.73
C ARG A 130 -10.06 -11.09 7.07
N TYR A 131 -8.93 -11.09 7.76
CA TYR A 131 -7.69 -10.44 7.32
C TYR A 131 -6.57 -11.48 7.18
N PRO A 132 -6.59 -12.33 6.14
CA PRO A 132 -5.59 -13.38 6.00
C PRO A 132 -4.20 -12.78 5.82
N PRO A 133 -3.20 -13.16 6.63
CA PRO A 133 -1.83 -12.69 6.47
C PRO A 133 -1.25 -13.08 5.10
N PRO A 134 -0.21 -12.37 4.63
CA PRO A 134 0.42 -12.67 3.35
C PRO A 134 1.12 -14.04 3.36
N GLY A 135 1.17 -14.71 2.21
CA GLY A 135 1.95 -15.93 2.03
C GLY A 135 1.56 -17.05 3.00
N THR A 136 2.56 -17.63 3.67
CA THR A 136 2.42 -18.72 4.64
C THR A 136 2.57 -18.23 6.09
N HIS A 137 2.50 -16.92 6.32
CA HIS A 137 2.62 -16.37 7.67
C HIS A 137 1.39 -16.75 8.51
N THR A 138 1.59 -17.01 9.80
CA THR A 138 0.50 -17.26 10.77
C THR A 138 -0.04 -15.96 11.38
N SER A 139 0.72 -14.88 11.31
CA SER A 139 0.36 -13.53 11.76
C SER A 139 0.86 -12.46 10.78
N TRP A 140 0.37 -11.24 10.91
CA TRP A 140 0.74 -10.10 10.09
C TRP A 140 2.13 -9.57 10.44
N PRO A 141 3.09 -9.60 9.51
CA PRO A 141 4.35 -8.93 9.73
C PRO A 141 4.15 -7.40 9.63
N PRO A 142 4.63 -6.59 10.59
CA PRO A 142 4.58 -5.12 10.49
C PRO A 142 5.24 -4.59 9.21
N THR A 143 6.31 -5.24 8.77
CA THR A 143 7.00 -4.93 7.50
C THR A 143 6.10 -5.17 6.29
N GLY A 144 5.18 -6.14 6.35
CA GLY A 144 4.16 -6.36 5.32
C GLY A 144 3.16 -5.20 5.23
N VAL A 145 2.70 -4.68 6.38
CA VAL A 145 1.84 -3.49 6.44
C VAL A 145 2.57 -2.26 5.89
N THR A 146 3.82 -2.03 6.28
CA THR A 146 4.66 -0.94 5.74
C THR A 146 4.86 -1.09 4.23
N ALA A 147 5.12 -2.32 3.75
CA ALA A 147 5.27 -2.60 2.34
C ALA A 147 3.96 -2.34 1.56
N ILE A 148 2.79 -2.55 2.17
CA ILE A 148 1.50 -2.21 1.56
C ILE A 148 1.35 -0.68 1.45
N LEU A 149 1.55 0.04 2.56
CA LEU A 149 1.34 1.49 2.62
C LEU A 149 2.26 2.27 1.68
N THR A 150 3.45 1.74 1.38
CA THR A 150 4.46 2.39 0.51
C THR A 150 4.41 1.94 -0.95
N ASN A 151 3.52 1.02 -1.32
CA ASN A 151 3.50 0.49 -2.69
C ASN A 151 2.55 1.27 -3.59
N LEU A 152 3.13 2.04 -4.51
CA LEU A 152 2.38 2.88 -5.44
C LEU A 152 1.46 2.08 -6.37
N LYS A 153 1.68 0.77 -6.55
CA LYS A 153 0.84 -0.09 -7.39
C LYS A 153 -0.63 -0.12 -6.96
N TYR A 154 -0.95 0.20 -5.71
CA TYR A 154 -2.35 0.24 -5.27
C TYR A 154 -3.17 1.37 -5.90
N THR A 155 -2.50 2.39 -6.46
CA THR A 155 -3.13 3.50 -7.21
C THR A 155 -3.55 3.13 -8.64
N GLY A 156 -3.31 1.89 -9.08
CA GLY A 156 -3.65 1.39 -10.42
C GLY A 156 -2.55 1.51 -11.46
N TYR A 157 -1.37 2.04 -11.10
CA TYR A 157 -0.21 2.13 -12.00
C TYR A 157 0.75 0.97 -11.77
N GLN A 158 1.49 0.53 -12.79
CA GLN A 158 2.70 -0.24 -12.53
C GLN A 158 3.79 0.70 -12.03
N ALA A 159 4.60 0.22 -11.09
CA ALA A 159 5.65 1.00 -10.45
C ALA A 159 6.80 0.10 -10.01
N VAL A 160 8.03 0.55 -10.23
CA VAL A 160 9.27 -0.05 -9.70
C VAL A 160 10.25 1.05 -9.29
N GLY A 161 11.24 0.70 -8.45
CA GLY A 161 12.22 1.66 -7.95
C GLY A 161 11.66 2.70 -6.98
N THR A 162 10.42 2.50 -6.50
CA THR A 162 9.74 3.49 -5.65
C THR A 162 10.23 3.48 -4.21
N ARG A 163 10.93 2.43 -3.77
CA ARG A 163 11.35 2.25 -2.39
C ARG A 163 12.85 1.97 -2.31
N ASP A 164 13.46 2.37 -1.20
CA ASP A 164 14.82 1.97 -0.84
C ASP A 164 14.84 0.61 -0.12
N GLU A 165 16.03 0.21 0.33
CA GLU A 165 16.26 -1.03 1.08
C GLU A 165 15.57 -1.08 2.45
N HIS A 166 15.23 0.08 3.02
CA HIS A 166 14.50 0.22 4.27
C HIS A 166 12.98 0.31 4.05
N GLY A 167 12.52 0.26 2.80
CA GLY A 167 11.11 0.34 2.43
C GLY A 167 10.55 1.77 2.39
N ALA A 168 11.38 2.80 2.58
CA ALA A 168 10.97 4.20 2.49
C ALA A 168 10.83 4.62 1.03
N LEU A 169 9.95 5.59 0.74
CA LEU A 169 9.75 6.09 -0.61
C LEU A 169 10.99 6.86 -1.11
N ARG A 170 11.49 6.48 -2.28
CA ARG A 170 12.55 7.21 -2.99
C ARG A 170 12.01 8.48 -3.64
N PRO A 171 12.89 9.45 -3.98
CA PRO A 171 12.54 10.57 -4.86
C PRO A 171 11.96 10.09 -6.20
N ALA A 172 11.03 10.86 -6.76
CA ALA A 172 10.24 10.46 -7.93
C ALA A 172 11.08 10.26 -9.20
N GLU A 173 12.28 10.84 -9.24
CA GLU A 173 13.25 10.76 -10.34
C GLU A 173 13.78 9.33 -10.53
N HIS A 174 13.76 8.54 -9.46
CA HIS A 174 14.17 7.13 -9.50
C HIS A 174 13.05 6.17 -9.92
N TRP A 175 11.82 6.66 -10.06
CA TRP A 175 10.66 5.81 -10.28
C TRP A 175 10.49 5.51 -11.76
N VAL A 176 10.19 4.25 -12.06
CA VAL A 176 9.62 3.89 -13.35
C VAL A 176 8.15 3.55 -13.14
N LEU A 177 7.27 4.30 -13.81
CA LEU A 177 5.82 4.16 -13.73
C LEU A 177 5.24 3.78 -15.09
N SER A 178 4.08 3.13 -15.09
CA SER A 178 3.28 2.98 -16.31
C SER A 178 2.79 4.34 -16.82
N ASP A 179 2.67 4.47 -18.13
CA ASP A 179 2.19 5.69 -18.78
C ASP A 179 0.68 5.88 -18.59
N LEU A 180 -0.06 4.79 -18.36
CA LEU A 180 -1.49 4.81 -18.07
C LEU A 180 -1.78 3.94 -16.84
N PRO A 181 -2.95 4.12 -16.18
CA PRO A 181 -3.46 3.11 -15.25
C PRO A 181 -3.49 1.74 -15.94
N ALA A 182 -2.82 0.77 -15.33
CA ALA A 182 -2.54 -0.53 -15.92
C ALA A 182 -3.48 -1.64 -15.40
N HIS A 183 -4.11 -1.40 -14.26
CA HIS A 183 -5.03 -2.32 -13.58
C HIS A 183 -6.01 -1.54 -12.69
N ARG A 184 -7.04 -2.21 -12.19
CA ARG A 184 -8.03 -1.60 -11.29
C ARG A 184 -7.34 -1.13 -10.01
N ALA A 185 -7.42 0.17 -9.71
CA ALA A 185 -6.90 0.73 -8.48
C ALA A 185 -7.69 0.19 -7.27
N LEU A 186 -6.98 -0.15 -6.18
CA LEU A 186 -7.61 -0.45 -4.90
C LEU A 186 -7.80 0.82 -4.06
N ILE A 187 -6.94 1.82 -4.26
CA ILE A 187 -6.98 3.07 -3.51
C ILE A 187 -6.82 4.25 -4.46
N THR A 188 -7.31 5.42 -4.05
CA THR A 188 -7.10 6.65 -4.80
C THR A 188 -5.71 7.21 -4.50
N PRO A 189 -5.10 7.99 -5.42
CA PRO A 189 -3.85 8.69 -5.13
C PRO A 189 -3.94 9.60 -3.90
N ALA A 190 -5.10 10.22 -3.65
CA ALA A 190 -5.32 11.04 -2.46
C ALA A 190 -5.20 10.22 -1.17
N LEU A 191 -5.80 9.03 -1.13
CA LEU A 191 -5.72 8.14 0.03
C LEU A 191 -4.30 7.60 0.24
N PHE A 192 -3.57 7.32 -0.85
CA PHE A 192 -2.15 6.93 -0.77
C PHE A 192 -1.34 8.00 -0.03
N TRP A 193 -1.44 9.26 -0.47
CA TRP A 193 -0.64 10.34 0.12
C TRP A 193 -1.08 10.70 1.53
N ALA A 194 -2.38 10.68 1.81
CA ALA A 194 -2.88 10.87 3.17
C ALA A 194 -2.34 9.79 4.13
N ALA A 195 -2.09 8.56 3.67
CA ALA A 195 -1.50 7.52 4.50
C ALA A 195 -0.02 7.77 4.84
N GLN A 196 0.71 8.51 4.00
CA GLN A 196 2.13 8.85 4.23
C GLN A 196 2.30 9.89 5.35
N SER A 197 1.31 10.75 5.53
CA SER A 197 1.28 11.78 6.56
C SER A 197 -0.11 11.80 7.19
N PRO A 198 -0.45 10.77 7.98
CA PRO A 198 -1.78 10.64 8.53
C PRO A 198 -2.03 11.80 9.49
N ALA A 199 -3.25 12.34 9.50
CA ALA A 199 -3.62 13.33 10.49
C ALA A 199 -3.52 12.68 11.89
N THR A 200 -2.61 13.18 12.73
CA THR A 200 -2.38 12.67 14.09
C THR A 200 -3.55 12.96 15.04
N SER A 201 -4.60 13.62 14.56
CA SER A 201 -5.83 13.85 15.32
C SER A 201 -6.62 12.55 15.43
N VAL A 202 -6.18 11.69 16.34
CA VAL A 202 -7.04 10.75 17.04
C VAL A 202 -8.11 11.59 17.74
N ARG A 203 -9.16 12.00 17.03
CA ARG A 203 -10.46 12.18 17.67
C ARG A 203 -10.78 10.78 18.18
N ARG A 204 -10.42 10.51 19.44
CA ARG A 204 -11.00 9.39 20.18
C ARG A 204 -12.49 9.55 19.97
N ILE A 205 -13.11 8.64 19.23
CA ILE A 205 -14.53 8.42 19.39
C ILE A 205 -14.62 8.07 20.88
N PRO A 206 -15.20 8.93 21.75
CA PRO A 206 -15.27 8.64 23.16
C PRO A 206 -15.92 7.26 23.29
N HIS A 207 -15.31 6.37 24.07
CA HIS A 207 -15.78 4.99 24.25
C HIS A 207 -17.27 4.92 24.65
N ARG A 208 -17.80 6.02 25.22
CA ARG A 208 -19.22 6.26 25.51
C ARG A 208 -20.16 6.18 24.30
N LEU A 209 -19.67 6.34 23.07
CA LEU A 209 -20.45 6.18 21.83
C LEU A 209 -20.38 4.76 21.23
N LEU A 210 -19.60 3.86 21.83
CA LEU A 210 -19.41 2.48 21.36
C LEU A 210 -19.91 1.42 22.35
N THR A 211 -20.29 1.82 23.56
CA THR A 211 -21.00 0.98 24.52
C THR A 211 -22.51 1.16 24.34
N PRO A 212 -23.30 0.10 24.16
CA PRO A 212 -24.74 0.21 24.35
C PRO A 212 -24.99 0.65 25.80
N ASP A 213 -25.88 1.62 26.00
CA ASP A 213 -26.39 1.94 27.34
C ASP A 213 -26.94 0.65 27.94
N HIS A 214 -26.25 0.12 28.94
CA HIS A 214 -26.84 -0.82 29.89
C HIS A 214 -27.29 0.00 31.10
N ASP A 215 -28.13 1.00 30.85
CA ASP A 215 -29.06 1.49 31.86
C ASP A 215 -30.24 0.51 31.88
N HIS A 216 -30.02 -0.60 32.57
CA HIS A 216 -31.08 -1.45 33.09
C HIS A 216 -30.96 -1.36 34.60
N THR A 217 -31.60 -0.31 35.10
CA THR A 217 -32.16 -0.14 36.44
C THR A 217 -31.93 -1.31 37.39
N THR A 218 -31.01 -1.12 38.34
CA THR A 218 -30.92 -1.88 39.58
C THR A 218 -32.20 -1.64 40.38
N GLY A 219 -33.24 -2.45 40.14
CA GLY A 219 -34.38 -2.59 41.05
C GLY A 219 -34.01 -3.48 42.22
N HIS A 220 -33.19 -2.97 43.16
CA HIS A 220 -32.99 -3.60 44.45
C HIS A 220 -34.07 -3.09 45.40
N ASN A 221 -35.13 -3.88 45.57
CA ASN A 221 -36.03 -3.75 46.72
C ASN A 221 -35.82 -5.01 47.57
N ARG A 222 -35.19 -4.83 48.73
CA ARG A 222 -35.06 -5.82 49.81
C ARG A 222 -35.78 -5.27 51.04
N GLU A 223 -36.68 -6.10 51.57
CA GLU A 223 -36.82 -6.47 52.99
C GLU A 223 -37.94 -5.64 53.66
N GLU A 224 -38.79 -6.12 54.56
CA GLU A 224 -38.95 -7.41 55.25
C GLU A 224 -40.34 -7.40 55.93
N THR A 225 -40.83 -8.59 56.26
CA THR A 225 -42.06 -8.90 57.01
C THR A 225 -42.00 -8.43 58.49
N PRO A 226 -43.14 -8.38 59.20
CA PRO A 226 -43.51 -9.55 60.04
C PRO A 226 -44.94 -10.05 59.84
#